data_AF-A0A1N7P1F0-F1
#
_entry.id   AF-A0A1N7P1F0-F1
#
_cell.length_a   1.000
_cell.length_b   1.000
_cell.length_c   1.000
_cell.angle_alpha   90.00
_cell.angle_beta   90.00
_cell.angle_gamma   90.00
#
_symmetry.space_group_name_H-M   'P 1'
#
loop_
_entity.id
_entity.type
_entity.pdbx_description
1 polymer ?
#
loop_
_entity_poly.entity_id
_entity_poly.type
_entity_poly.pdbx_seq_one_letter_code
_entity_poly.pdbx_strand_id
1 'polypeptide(L)'
;MTLFKKLWVPAMLGQTDKRFTIIVLIGSSLPDEIRTALVDAVSDCPQIVIHEEADGQIHNEVCNKVLRLYRRSDVDFIGEFGLDDDDTVSLDFIAEVHRHFRALQPLVLEAGRAELDFSRGYAARISESSCVLKEVVAPHWNCGQVIFQKSPSRLSLFHFHHYRFWKKHPCLLATRRPMFIRSFHANNDSGDRWERFKAEGGRMDPRELAALVTKSFGISICADADGGFQIF
;
A
#
# COMPACT_ATOMS: atom_id res chain seq x y z
N MET A 1 8.48 0.94 -13.11
CA MET A 1 9.00 -0.44 -13.23
C MET A 1 10.09 -0.79 -12.22
N THR A 2 11.18 -0.01 -12.09
CA THR A 2 12.24 -0.32 -11.11
C THR A 2 11.73 -0.37 -9.67
N LEU A 3 11.00 0.66 -9.22
CA LEU A 3 10.45 0.71 -7.87
C LEU A 3 9.37 -0.36 -7.65
N PHE A 4 8.48 -0.56 -8.62
CA PHE A 4 7.53 -1.68 -8.59
C PHE A 4 8.20 -3.03 -8.31
N LYS A 5 9.27 -3.37 -9.03
CA LYS A 5 10.00 -4.63 -8.81
C LYS A 5 10.74 -4.70 -7.48
N LYS A 6 11.23 -3.56 -6.96
CA LYS A 6 12.07 -3.51 -5.75
C LYS A 6 11.30 -3.29 -4.44
N LEU A 7 10.13 -2.65 -4.51
CA LEU A 7 9.35 -2.25 -3.34
C LEU A 7 8.02 -3.00 -3.28
N TRP A 8 7.26 -2.94 -4.37
CA TRP A 8 5.89 -3.44 -4.40
C TRP A 8 5.86 -4.98 -4.51
N VAL A 9 6.56 -5.55 -5.50
CA VAL A 9 6.56 -6.99 -5.78
C VAL A 9 7.00 -7.82 -4.56
N PRO A 10 8.14 -7.54 -3.89
CA PRO A 10 8.58 -8.35 -2.76
C PRO A 10 7.55 -8.41 -1.62
N ALA A 11 6.89 -7.29 -1.33
CA ALA A 11 5.88 -7.25 -0.27
C ALA A 11 4.62 -8.05 -0.63
N MET A 12 4.21 -8.04 -1.90
CA MET A 12 3.01 -8.75 -2.33
C MET A 12 3.26 -10.26 -2.42
N LEU A 13 4.40 -10.66 -2.99
CA LEU A 13 4.83 -12.07 -3.01
C LEU A 13 5.06 -12.60 -1.59
N GLY A 14 5.58 -11.76 -0.70
CA GLY A 14 5.95 -12.11 0.67
C GLY A 14 4.82 -12.03 1.70
N GLN A 15 3.60 -11.62 1.34
CA GLN A 15 2.48 -11.54 2.32
C GLN A 15 2.31 -12.88 3.06
N THR A 16 2.28 -12.83 4.39
CA THR A 16 2.16 -14.03 5.24
C THR A 16 0.75 -14.61 5.25
N ASP A 17 -0.26 -13.78 5.01
CA ASP A 17 -1.65 -14.21 4.77
C ASP A 17 -1.99 -14.06 3.29
N LYS A 18 -2.36 -15.19 2.67
CA LYS A 18 -2.62 -15.31 1.23
C LYS A 18 -4.08 -15.03 0.83
N ARG A 19 -4.93 -14.61 1.76
CA ARG A 19 -6.37 -14.35 1.55
C ARG A 19 -6.63 -12.93 1.06
N PHE A 20 -6.10 -12.60 -0.12
CA PHE A 20 -6.33 -11.31 -0.76
C PHE A 20 -6.38 -11.47 -2.28
N THR A 21 -6.89 -10.43 -2.93
CA THR A 21 -6.77 -10.24 -4.37
C THR A 21 -6.34 -8.80 -4.60
N ILE A 22 -5.34 -8.60 -5.44
CA ILE A 22 -4.83 -7.29 -5.84
C ILE A 22 -4.98 -7.18 -7.34
N ILE A 23 -5.43 -6.01 -7.78
CA ILE A 23 -5.62 -5.74 -9.20
C ILE A 23 -4.58 -4.69 -9.60
N VAL A 24 -3.68 -5.07 -10.49
CA VAL A 24 -2.76 -4.15 -11.15
C VAL A 24 -3.47 -3.66 -12.42
N LEU A 25 -4.00 -2.45 -12.34
CA LEU A 25 -4.69 -1.81 -13.46
C LEU A 25 -3.66 -1.19 -14.41
N ILE A 26 -3.70 -1.58 -15.68
CA ILE A 26 -2.83 -1.06 -16.74
C ILE A 26 -3.65 -0.44 -17.88
N GLY A 27 -3.06 0.56 -18.55
CA GLY A 27 -3.64 1.15 -19.77
C GLY A 27 -3.28 0.33 -21.01
N SER A 28 -4.15 0.35 -22.02
CA SER A 28 -3.91 -0.30 -23.32
C SER A 28 -2.65 0.21 -24.05
N SER A 29 -2.23 1.45 -23.78
CA SER A 29 -1.02 2.06 -24.33
C SER A 29 0.28 1.64 -23.64
N LEU A 30 0.23 0.80 -22.61
CA LEU A 30 1.43 0.34 -21.91
C LEU A 30 2.35 -0.42 -22.89
N PRO A 31 3.63 -0.02 -23.04
CA PRO A 31 4.56 -0.69 -23.96
C PRO A 31 4.69 -2.19 -23.67
N ASP A 32 4.77 -3.00 -24.73
CA ASP A 32 4.76 -4.46 -24.63
C ASP A 32 5.93 -5.01 -23.80
N GLU A 33 7.10 -4.36 -23.85
CA GLU A 33 8.25 -4.75 -23.04
C GLU A 33 7.98 -4.53 -21.55
N ILE A 34 7.30 -3.44 -21.21
CA ILE A 34 6.93 -3.10 -19.82
C ILE A 34 5.82 -4.02 -19.34
N ARG A 35 4.83 -4.31 -20.18
CA ARG A 35 3.77 -5.27 -19.92
C ARG A 35 4.33 -6.68 -19.66
N THR A 36 5.23 -7.16 -20.51
CA THR A 36 5.88 -8.46 -20.34
C THR A 36 6.65 -8.50 -19.03
N ALA A 37 7.46 -7.46 -18.76
CA ALA A 37 8.21 -7.34 -17.52
C ALA A 37 7.33 -7.27 -16.25
N LEU A 38 6.11 -6.72 -16.37
CA LEU A 38 5.12 -6.68 -15.29
C LEU A 38 4.55 -8.08 -15.03
N VAL A 39 4.10 -8.77 -16.08
CA VAL A 39 3.54 -10.14 -16.02
C VAL A 39 4.56 -11.09 -15.40
N ASP A 40 5.80 -11.07 -15.90
CA ASP A 40 6.87 -11.93 -15.39
C ASP A 40 7.11 -11.69 -13.90
N ALA A 41 7.11 -10.43 -13.45
CA ALA A 41 7.40 -10.06 -12.08
C ALA A 41 6.35 -10.53 -11.05
N VAL A 42 5.11 -10.79 -11.48
CA VAL A 42 4.01 -11.21 -10.60
C VAL A 42 3.47 -12.62 -10.92
N SER A 43 4.10 -13.31 -11.88
CA SER A 43 3.63 -14.59 -12.42
C SER A 43 3.46 -15.70 -11.37
N ASP A 44 4.27 -15.68 -10.31
CA ASP A 44 4.23 -16.66 -9.22
C ASP A 44 3.17 -16.35 -8.14
N CYS A 45 2.34 -15.32 -8.31
CA CYS A 45 1.37 -14.86 -7.31
C CYS A 45 -0.08 -14.91 -7.82
N PRO A 46 -0.82 -15.98 -7.53
CA PRO A 46 -2.21 -16.11 -7.99
C PRO A 46 -3.16 -15.05 -7.41
N GLN A 47 -2.75 -14.33 -6.36
CA GLN A 47 -3.51 -13.22 -5.77
C GLN A 47 -3.44 -11.95 -6.61
N ILE A 48 -2.49 -11.83 -7.54
CA ILE A 48 -2.31 -10.63 -8.36
C ILE A 48 -2.96 -10.85 -9.72
N VAL A 49 -3.86 -9.96 -10.07
CA VAL A 49 -4.51 -9.94 -11.37
C VAL A 49 -4.11 -8.68 -12.12
N ILE A 50 -3.57 -8.85 -13.32
CA ILE A 50 -3.34 -7.73 -14.23
C ILE A 50 -4.64 -7.50 -15.01
N HIS A 51 -5.17 -6.29 -14.94
CA HIS A 51 -6.39 -5.92 -15.66
C HIS A 51 -6.09 -4.74 -16.57
N GLU A 52 -6.38 -4.90 -17.86
CA GLU A 52 -6.19 -3.85 -18.86
C GLU A 52 -7.49 -3.09 -19.11
N GLU A 53 -7.37 -1.78 -19.21
CA GLU A 53 -8.44 -0.86 -19.57
C GLU A 53 -7.96 0.15 -20.62
N ALA A 54 -8.91 0.73 -21.37
CA ALA A 54 -8.57 1.78 -22.34
C ALA A 54 -8.01 3.03 -21.63
N ASP A 55 -7.05 3.71 -22.27
CA ASP A 55 -6.46 4.94 -21.76
C ASP A 55 -7.45 6.12 -21.73
N GLY A 56 -7.12 7.18 -20.99
CA GLY A 56 -7.89 8.44 -20.96
C GLY A 56 -9.18 8.39 -20.14
N GLN A 57 -9.47 7.28 -19.45
CA GLN A 57 -10.60 7.17 -18.53
C GLN A 57 -10.39 7.97 -17.24
N ILE A 58 -11.48 8.36 -16.58
CA ILE A 58 -11.42 9.01 -15.27
C ILE A 58 -10.95 7.97 -14.24
N HIS A 59 -9.76 8.20 -13.66
CA HIS A 59 -9.06 7.24 -12.77
C HIS A 59 -9.97 6.60 -11.71
N ASN A 60 -10.70 7.41 -10.92
CA ASN A 60 -11.57 6.89 -9.87
C ASN A 60 -12.74 6.05 -10.41
N GLU A 61 -13.26 6.38 -11.59
CA GLU A 61 -14.37 5.65 -12.20
C GLU A 61 -13.92 4.27 -12.70
N VAL A 62 -12.78 4.23 -13.40
CA VAL A 62 -12.22 2.96 -13.89
C VAL A 62 -11.77 2.08 -12.73
N CYS A 63 -11.07 2.61 -11.73
CA CYS A 63 -10.67 1.81 -10.56
C CYS A 63 -11.89 1.27 -9.79
N ASN A 64 -12.96 2.08 -9.65
CA ASN A 64 -14.20 1.61 -9.03
C ASN A 64 -14.90 0.52 -9.84
N LYS A 65 -14.99 0.68 -11.16
CA LYS A 65 -15.54 -0.33 -12.08
C LYS A 65 -14.77 -1.64 -11.91
N VAL A 66 -13.45 -1.58 -12.01
CA VAL A 66 -12.56 -2.74 -11.97
C VAL A 66 -12.62 -3.45 -10.61
N LEU A 67 -12.51 -2.74 -9.50
CA LEU A 67 -12.65 -3.35 -8.17
C LEU A 67 -13.95 -4.13 -8.03
N ARG A 68 -15.07 -3.55 -8.50
CA ARG A 68 -16.37 -4.22 -8.42
C ARG A 68 -16.45 -5.50 -9.25
N LEU A 69 -15.71 -5.61 -10.36
CA LEU A 69 -15.66 -6.82 -11.18
C LEU A 69 -15.00 -8.00 -10.44
N TYR A 70 -13.99 -7.71 -9.62
CA TYR A 70 -13.22 -8.72 -8.89
C TYR A 70 -13.72 -8.98 -7.46
N ARG A 71 -14.79 -8.29 -7.03
CA ARG A 71 -15.41 -8.59 -5.73
C ARG A 71 -16.03 -9.98 -5.74
N ARG A 72 -15.69 -10.74 -4.72
CA ARG A 72 -16.41 -11.95 -4.34
C ARG A 72 -17.86 -11.62 -3.97
N SER A 73 -18.80 -12.41 -4.46
CA SER A 73 -20.22 -12.29 -4.13
C SER A 73 -20.64 -13.11 -2.91
N ASP A 74 -19.77 -14.01 -2.44
CA ASP A 74 -20.01 -14.99 -1.37
C ASP A 74 -19.42 -14.54 -0.01
N VAL A 75 -19.38 -13.24 0.24
CA VAL A 75 -18.81 -12.67 1.47
C VAL A 75 -19.77 -11.65 2.09
N ASP A 76 -19.77 -11.53 3.42
CA ASP A 76 -20.61 -10.57 4.14
C ASP A 76 -20.00 -9.16 4.21
N PHE A 77 -18.67 -9.08 4.10
CA PHE A 77 -17.92 -7.84 4.24
C PHE A 77 -16.84 -7.73 3.17
N ILE A 78 -16.56 -6.49 2.78
CA ILE A 78 -15.52 -6.13 1.82
C ILE A 78 -14.52 -5.25 2.57
N GLY A 79 -13.23 -5.59 2.49
CA GLY A 79 -12.12 -4.73 2.90
C GLY A 79 -11.31 -4.35 1.68
N GLU A 80 -11.13 -3.05 1.45
CA GLU A 80 -10.48 -2.51 0.26
C GLU A 80 -9.36 -1.54 0.64
N PHE A 81 -8.22 -1.68 -0.01
CA PHE A 81 -7.07 -0.79 0.14
C PHE A 81 -6.50 -0.43 -1.24
N GLY A 82 -5.81 0.70 -1.31
CA GLY A 82 -5.04 1.12 -2.48
C GLY A 82 -3.55 1.18 -2.10
N LEU A 83 -2.69 0.83 -3.05
CA LEU A 83 -1.24 0.91 -2.89
C LEU A 83 -0.65 1.36 -4.21
N ASP A 84 0.13 2.44 -4.17
CA ASP A 84 0.82 2.99 -5.32
C ASP A 84 1.98 2.04 -5.73
N ASP A 85 2.37 2.03 -7.00
CA ASP A 85 3.34 1.07 -7.57
C ASP A 85 4.80 1.34 -7.15
N ASP A 86 5.02 2.46 -6.48
CA ASP A 86 6.28 2.92 -5.88
C ASP A 86 6.28 2.84 -4.34
N ASP A 87 5.18 2.37 -3.74
CA ASP A 87 5.03 2.20 -2.30
C ASP A 87 5.09 0.71 -1.90
N THR A 88 5.14 0.45 -0.59
CA THR A 88 5.08 -0.91 -0.06
C THR A 88 4.40 -1.00 1.30
N VAL A 89 3.98 -2.21 1.68
CA VAL A 89 3.40 -2.53 2.98
C VAL A 89 4.13 -3.69 3.63
N SER A 90 3.98 -3.84 4.95
CA SER A 90 4.63 -4.93 5.68
C SER A 90 4.16 -6.31 5.18
N LEU A 91 5.03 -7.32 5.29
CA LEU A 91 4.72 -8.71 4.96
C LEU A 91 3.53 -9.28 5.77
N ASP A 92 3.22 -8.68 6.92
CA ASP A 92 2.07 -9.06 7.74
C ASP A 92 0.82 -8.20 7.50
N PHE A 93 0.83 -7.32 6.49
CA PHE A 93 -0.25 -6.36 6.26
C PHE A 93 -1.63 -7.03 6.19
N ILE A 94 -1.80 -8.03 5.32
CA ILE A 94 -3.10 -8.73 5.19
C ILE A 94 -3.48 -9.48 6.47
N ALA A 95 -2.52 -10.09 7.15
CA ALA A 95 -2.75 -10.78 8.43
C ALA A 95 -3.27 -9.81 9.50
N GLU A 96 -2.67 -8.61 9.60
CA GLU A 96 -3.08 -7.56 10.53
C GLU A 96 -4.43 -6.95 10.15
N VAL A 97 -4.72 -6.76 8.85
CA VAL A 97 -6.03 -6.33 8.37
C VAL A 97 -7.12 -7.26 8.87
N HIS A 98 -6.95 -8.58 8.68
CA HIS A 98 -7.91 -9.57 9.19
C HIS A 98 -8.01 -9.61 10.71
N ARG A 99 -6.88 -9.43 11.41
CA ARG A 99 -6.88 -9.39 12.88
C ARG A 99 -7.66 -8.19 13.41
N HIS A 100 -7.40 -6.99 12.86
CA HIS A 100 -8.06 -5.76 13.25
C HIS A 100 -9.53 -5.70 12.84
N PHE A 101 -9.89 -6.32 11.71
CA PHE A 101 -11.28 -6.38 11.25
C PHE A 101 -12.22 -6.99 12.31
N ARG A 102 -11.76 -7.96 13.12
CA ARG A 102 -12.57 -8.54 14.21
C ARG A 102 -13.08 -7.50 15.20
N ALA A 103 -12.28 -6.46 15.48
CA ALA A 103 -12.68 -5.38 16.38
C ALA A 103 -13.54 -4.32 15.67
N LEU A 104 -13.34 -4.14 14.35
CA LEU A 104 -14.09 -3.19 13.53
C LEU A 104 -15.45 -3.72 13.05
N GLN A 105 -15.63 -5.04 13.00
CA GLN A 105 -16.82 -5.67 12.44
C GLN A 105 -18.13 -5.17 13.07
N PRO A 106 -18.27 -5.06 14.42
CA PRO A 106 -19.48 -4.48 15.02
C PRO A 106 -19.74 -3.04 14.59
N LEU A 107 -18.69 -2.23 14.40
CA LEU A 107 -18.80 -0.84 13.94
C LEU A 107 -19.21 -0.77 12.47
N VAL A 108 -18.76 -1.71 11.63
CA VAL A 108 -19.24 -1.82 10.24
C VAL A 108 -20.70 -2.26 10.22
N LEU A 109 -21.12 -3.13 11.13
CA LEU A 109 -22.52 -3.54 11.25
C LEU A 109 -23.43 -2.36 11.63
N GLU A 110 -23.00 -1.52 12.56
CA GLU A 110 -23.73 -0.36 13.07
C GLU A 110 -23.69 0.83 12.11
N ALA A 111 -22.50 1.31 11.74
CA ALA A 111 -22.29 2.53 10.96
C ALA A 111 -22.22 2.28 9.43
N GLY A 112 -22.32 1.02 9.00
CA GLY A 112 -22.27 0.59 7.60
C GLY A 112 -20.86 0.51 7.00
N ARG A 113 -19.91 1.30 7.51
CA ARG A 113 -18.50 1.32 7.09
C ARG A 113 -17.59 1.68 8.26
N ALA A 114 -16.35 1.23 8.20
CA ALA A 114 -15.31 1.64 9.12
C ALA A 114 -13.95 1.66 8.43
N GLU A 115 -13.02 2.43 8.97
CA GLU A 115 -11.65 2.54 8.52
C GLU A 115 -10.71 1.84 9.49
N LEU A 116 -9.75 1.10 8.92
CA LEU A 116 -8.49 0.78 9.57
C LEU A 116 -7.41 1.61 8.90
N ASP A 117 -6.63 2.34 9.70
CA ASP A 117 -5.50 3.09 9.19
C ASP A 117 -4.25 2.69 9.96
N PHE A 118 -3.34 2.01 9.28
CA PHE A 118 -2.02 1.76 9.83
C PHE A 118 -1.16 3.02 9.71
N SER A 119 -1.29 3.92 10.69
CA SER A 119 -0.72 5.26 10.59
C SER A 119 0.78 5.32 10.85
N ARG A 120 1.47 4.23 11.22
CA ARG A 120 2.92 4.22 11.45
C ARG A 120 3.65 3.51 10.31
N GLY A 121 4.73 4.11 9.82
CA GLY A 121 5.51 3.60 8.70
C GLY A 121 6.83 4.34 8.51
N TYR A 122 7.36 4.27 7.28
CA TYR A 122 8.54 5.02 6.86
C TYR A 122 8.24 5.89 5.64
N ALA A 123 8.71 7.14 5.64
CA ALA A 123 8.88 7.92 4.42
C ALA A 123 10.27 7.62 3.84
N ALA A 124 10.33 7.27 2.55
CA ALA A 124 11.57 6.90 1.85
C ALA A 124 11.87 7.90 0.74
N ARG A 125 12.90 8.72 0.87
CA ARG A 125 13.40 9.53 -0.25
C ARG A 125 14.36 8.69 -1.08
N ILE A 126 13.99 8.39 -2.32
CA ILE A 126 14.72 7.48 -3.20
C ILE A 126 15.28 8.25 -4.40
N SER A 127 16.54 7.99 -4.71
CA SER A 127 17.25 8.41 -5.90
C SER A 127 17.91 7.19 -6.56
N GLU A 128 18.62 7.40 -7.67
CA GLU A 128 19.32 6.31 -8.37
C GLU A 128 20.38 5.60 -7.50
N SER A 129 21.01 6.33 -6.56
CA SER A 129 22.16 5.84 -5.79
C SER A 129 21.98 5.87 -4.27
N SER A 130 20.87 6.43 -3.78
CA SER A 130 20.59 6.56 -2.34
C SER A 130 19.10 6.48 -2.00
N CYS A 131 18.82 6.01 -0.80
CA CYS A 131 17.52 5.91 -0.17
C CYS A 131 17.69 6.42 1.27
N VAL A 132 16.84 7.33 1.72
CA VAL A 132 16.85 7.81 3.10
C VAL A 132 15.49 7.51 3.71
N LEU A 133 15.49 6.88 4.88
CA LEU A 133 14.26 6.54 5.60
C LEU A 133 14.05 7.48 6.79
N LYS A 134 12.82 7.99 6.93
CA LYS A 134 12.33 8.64 8.15
C LYS A 134 11.16 7.84 8.67
N GLU A 135 11.23 7.40 9.92
CA GLU A 135 10.05 6.84 10.58
C GLU A 135 9.01 7.94 10.83
N VAL A 136 7.74 7.65 10.55
CA VAL A 136 6.64 8.62 10.57
C VAL A 136 5.39 8.01 11.19
N VAL A 137 4.62 8.86 11.88
CA VAL A 137 3.21 8.61 12.20
C VAL A 137 2.36 9.57 11.39
N ALA A 138 1.75 9.06 10.32
CA ALA A 138 1.02 9.84 9.35
C ALA A 138 -0.37 9.22 9.11
N PRO A 139 -1.39 9.64 9.89
CA PRO A 139 -2.74 9.15 9.72
C PRO A 139 -3.36 9.52 8.38
N HIS A 140 -4.14 8.59 7.82
CA HIS A 140 -4.94 8.74 6.61
C HIS A 140 -4.11 9.03 5.35
N TRP A 141 -2.92 8.43 5.23
CA TRP A 141 -1.98 8.69 4.14
C TRP A 141 -2.09 7.75 2.93
N ASN A 142 -3.26 7.11 2.77
CA ASN A 142 -3.60 6.12 1.73
C ASN A 142 -2.86 4.76 1.83
N CYS A 143 -1.52 4.75 1.82
CA CYS A 143 -0.68 3.54 1.73
C CYS A 143 -0.86 2.51 2.88
N GLY A 144 -1.45 2.91 4.01
CA GLY A 144 -1.80 2.05 5.14
C GLY A 144 -3.30 1.94 5.42
N GLN A 145 -4.15 2.48 4.55
CA GLN A 145 -5.58 2.64 4.79
C GLN A 145 -6.39 1.49 4.19
N VAL A 146 -7.32 0.96 4.97
CA VAL A 146 -8.30 -0.05 4.53
C VAL A 146 -9.71 0.41 4.89
N ILE A 147 -10.59 0.41 3.90
CA ILE A 147 -12.00 0.73 4.07
C ILE A 147 -12.79 -0.57 4.11
N PHE A 148 -13.49 -0.79 5.23
CA PHE A 148 -14.41 -1.91 5.41
C PHE A 148 -15.86 -1.47 5.19
N GLN A 149 -16.64 -2.33 4.55
CA GLN A 149 -18.07 -2.13 4.33
C GLN A 149 -18.82 -3.46 4.23
N LYS A 150 -20.14 -3.42 4.39
CA LYS A 150 -21.01 -4.58 4.10
C LYS A 150 -21.01 -4.92 2.61
N SER A 151 -21.16 -6.19 2.30
CA SER A 151 -21.42 -6.70 0.97
C SER A 151 -22.91 -7.02 0.80
N PRO A 152 -23.51 -6.84 -0.41
CA PRO A 152 -22.92 -6.16 -1.55
C PRO A 152 -22.90 -4.64 -1.35
N SER A 153 -21.95 -3.95 -2.00
CA SER A 153 -21.89 -2.49 -2.03
C SER A 153 -21.68 -1.99 -3.45
N ARG A 154 -22.28 -0.84 -3.78
CA ARG A 154 -21.99 -0.09 -5.02
C ARG A 154 -20.81 0.86 -4.86
N LEU A 155 -20.46 1.21 -3.62
CA LEU A 155 -19.34 2.09 -3.32
C LEU A 155 -18.05 1.26 -3.22
N SER A 156 -16.91 1.91 -3.41
CA SER A 156 -15.55 1.37 -3.26
C SER A 156 -14.67 2.39 -2.55
N LEU A 157 -13.43 2.02 -2.19
CA LEU A 157 -12.49 2.96 -1.57
C LEU A 157 -12.34 4.28 -2.36
N PHE A 158 -12.43 4.25 -3.70
CA PHE A 158 -12.26 5.42 -4.57
C PHE A 158 -13.42 6.42 -4.52
N HIS A 159 -14.54 6.08 -3.88
CA HIS A 159 -15.60 7.04 -3.58
C HIS A 159 -15.28 7.92 -2.37
N PHE A 160 -14.25 7.56 -1.61
CA PHE A 160 -13.92 8.21 -0.35
C PHE A 160 -12.58 8.91 -0.46
N HIS A 161 -12.56 10.18 -0.09
CA HIS A 161 -11.32 10.92 0.02
C HIS A 161 -10.56 10.46 1.28
N HIS A 162 -9.37 9.86 1.11
CA HIS A 162 -8.61 9.23 2.19
C HIS A 162 -8.47 10.11 3.44
N TYR A 163 -8.10 11.40 3.30
CA TYR A 163 -7.98 12.33 4.44
C TYR A 163 -9.31 12.75 5.14
N ARG A 164 -10.47 12.39 4.58
CA ARG A 164 -11.77 12.89 5.06
C ARG A 164 -12.74 11.78 5.49
N PHE A 165 -12.40 10.51 5.25
CA PHE A 165 -13.30 9.40 5.56
C PHE A 165 -13.66 9.33 7.04
N TRP A 166 -12.66 9.39 7.93
CA TRP A 166 -12.82 9.37 9.39
C TRP A 166 -13.77 10.44 9.95
N LYS A 167 -14.02 11.53 9.21
CA LYS A 167 -14.93 12.59 9.65
C LYS A 167 -16.40 12.15 9.71
N LYS A 168 -16.74 11.04 9.04
CA LYS A 168 -18.12 10.54 8.91
C LYS A 168 -18.27 9.06 9.26
N HIS A 169 -17.17 8.36 9.52
CA HIS A 169 -17.16 6.92 9.73
C HIS A 169 -16.23 6.56 10.88
N PRO A 170 -16.56 5.51 11.68
CA PRO A 170 -15.66 4.97 12.67
C PRO A 170 -14.28 4.65 12.08
N CYS A 171 -13.24 4.95 12.84
CA CYS A 171 -11.86 4.75 12.41
C CYS A 171 -11.03 4.17 13.56
N LEU A 172 -10.19 3.18 13.23
CA LEU A 172 -9.19 2.63 14.13
C LEU A 172 -7.79 2.95 13.59
N LEU A 173 -7.06 3.80 14.32
CA LEU A 173 -5.65 4.11 14.04
C LEU A 173 -4.76 3.05 14.68
N ALA A 174 -4.04 2.29 13.87
CA ALA A 174 -3.11 1.24 14.29
C ALA A 174 -1.66 1.72 14.17
N THR A 175 -1.06 2.14 15.28
CA THR A 175 0.29 2.76 15.32
C THR A 175 1.35 1.89 15.98
N ARG A 176 1.03 0.64 16.34
CA ARG A 176 1.92 -0.21 17.17
C ARG A 176 3.26 -0.51 16.48
N ARG A 177 3.25 -0.77 15.17
CA ARG A 177 4.46 -1.08 14.39
C ARG A 177 4.40 -0.40 13.01
N PRO A 178 5.55 -0.15 12.36
CA PRO A 178 5.59 0.29 10.97
C PRO A 178 4.90 -0.72 10.05
N MET A 179 3.98 -0.27 9.22
CA MET A 179 3.19 -1.12 8.32
C MET A 179 3.24 -0.70 6.84
N PHE A 180 3.84 0.45 6.54
CA PHE A 180 4.05 0.94 5.18
C PHE A 180 5.44 1.56 5.01
N ILE A 181 5.92 1.59 3.78
CA ILE A 181 6.94 2.52 3.32
C ILE A 181 6.35 3.30 2.16
N ARG A 182 6.30 4.63 2.32
CA ARG A 182 5.85 5.56 1.28
C ARG A 182 7.06 6.20 0.62
N SER A 183 7.22 6.08 -0.68
CA SER A 183 8.37 6.62 -1.40
C SER A 183 8.16 8.06 -1.88
N PHE A 184 9.27 8.77 -2.05
CA PHE A 184 9.37 10.13 -2.57
C PHE A 184 10.56 10.19 -3.53
N HIS A 185 10.29 10.56 -4.77
CA HIS A 185 11.29 10.71 -5.83
C HIS A 185 10.84 11.74 -6.87
N ALA A 186 11.74 12.14 -7.78
CA ALA A 186 11.50 13.21 -8.75
C ALA A 186 10.23 13.02 -9.60
N ASN A 187 9.86 11.76 -9.88
CA ASN A 187 8.67 11.42 -10.69
C ASN A 187 7.36 11.30 -9.88
N ASN A 188 7.34 11.62 -8.58
CA ASN A 188 6.14 11.47 -7.76
C ASN A 188 5.25 12.72 -7.83
N ASP A 189 3.96 12.54 -8.12
CA ASP A 189 2.97 13.63 -8.27
C ASP A 189 2.79 14.49 -7.01
N SER A 190 3.17 13.96 -5.83
CA SER A 190 3.05 14.68 -4.57
C SER A 190 4.15 15.72 -4.31
N GLY A 191 5.15 15.79 -5.20
CA GLY A 191 6.32 16.67 -5.12
C GLY A 191 7.29 16.31 -3.99
N ASP A 192 8.48 16.92 -3.98
CA ASP A 192 9.43 16.73 -2.88
C ASP A 192 8.97 17.50 -1.63
N ARG A 193 8.22 16.80 -0.76
CA ARG A 193 7.79 17.30 0.56
C ARG A 193 8.65 16.74 1.70
N TRP A 194 9.83 16.21 1.38
CA TRP A 194 10.71 15.53 2.33
C TRP A 194 10.97 16.33 3.62
N GLU A 195 11.16 17.64 3.49
CA GLU A 195 11.46 18.55 4.61
C GLU A 195 10.26 18.77 5.55
N ARG A 196 9.04 18.43 5.11
CA ARG A 196 7.84 18.55 5.97
C ARG A 196 7.70 17.39 6.94
N PHE A 197 8.37 16.27 6.70
CA PHE A 197 8.30 15.10 7.56
C PHE A 197 9.32 15.21 8.70
N LYS A 198 8.79 15.24 9.92
CA LYS A 198 9.57 15.07 11.13
C LYS A 198 9.72 13.58 11.40
N ALA A 199 10.93 13.13 11.66
CA ALA A 199 11.15 11.77 12.13
C ALA A 199 10.51 11.64 13.52
N GLU A 200 9.60 10.68 13.67
CA GLU A 200 8.92 10.40 14.94
C GLU A 200 9.49 9.19 15.67
N GLY A 201 10.31 8.39 14.98
CA GLY A 201 11.09 7.30 15.58
C GLY A 201 12.32 7.80 16.33
N GLY A 202 12.78 7.00 17.29
CA GLY A 202 14.12 7.16 17.87
C GLY A 202 15.22 6.95 16.83
N ARG A 203 16.43 7.44 17.10
CA ARG A 203 17.59 7.10 16.26
C ARG A 203 17.86 5.60 16.39
N MET A 204 17.76 4.89 15.27
CA MET A 204 18.16 3.49 15.12
C MET A 204 19.47 3.43 14.35
N ASP A 205 20.33 2.47 14.67
CA ASP A 205 21.52 2.20 13.85
C ASP A 205 21.09 1.87 12.41
N PRO A 206 21.73 2.44 11.37
CA PRO A 206 21.35 2.18 9.99
C PRO A 206 21.34 0.70 9.61
N ARG A 207 22.26 -0.12 10.12
CA ARG A 207 22.29 -1.56 9.80
C ARG A 207 21.15 -2.31 10.47
N GLU A 208 20.81 -1.93 11.70
CA GLU A 208 19.64 -2.46 12.39
C GLU A 208 18.34 -2.08 11.66
N LEU A 209 18.23 -0.84 11.19
CA LEU A 209 17.08 -0.39 10.40
C LEU A 209 16.99 -1.14 9.07
N ALA A 210 18.11 -1.35 8.37
CA ALA A 210 18.15 -2.16 7.15
C ALA A 210 17.63 -3.58 7.40
N ALA A 211 18.16 -4.25 8.43
CA ALA A 211 17.73 -5.59 8.79
C ALA A 211 16.25 -5.64 9.17
N LEU A 212 15.75 -4.64 9.88
CA LEU A 212 14.34 -4.52 10.23
C LEU A 212 13.45 -4.34 8.99
N VAL A 213 13.85 -3.49 8.05
CA VAL A 213 13.11 -3.24 6.81
C VAL A 213 13.07 -4.51 5.96
N THR A 214 14.20 -5.17 5.75
CA THR A 214 14.25 -6.45 5.02
C THR A 214 13.37 -7.49 5.67
N LYS A 215 13.43 -7.63 7.00
CA LYS A 215 12.57 -8.57 7.74
C LYS A 215 11.08 -8.24 7.63
N SER A 216 10.72 -6.95 7.71
CA SER A 216 9.32 -6.53 7.87
C SER A 216 8.60 -6.24 6.55
N PHE A 217 9.34 -5.93 5.48
CA PHE A 217 8.80 -5.54 4.18
C PHE A 217 9.32 -6.41 3.03
N GLY A 218 10.32 -7.27 3.26
CA GLY A 218 10.93 -8.09 2.21
C GLY A 218 11.81 -7.30 1.23
N ILE A 219 12.13 -6.05 1.55
CA ILE A 219 12.92 -5.16 0.67
C ILE A 219 14.40 -5.23 1.07
N SER A 220 15.25 -5.47 0.08
CA SER A 220 16.70 -5.47 0.27
C SER A 220 17.22 -4.03 0.26
N ILE A 221 17.59 -3.52 1.43
CA ILE A 221 18.31 -2.25 1.56
C ILE A 221 19.66 -2.47 2.26
N CYS A 222 20.71 -1.81 1.79
CA CYS A 222 22.02 -1.80 2.47
C CYS A 222 22.35 -0.40 2.95
N ALA A 223 22.85 -0.26 4.18
CA ALA A 223 23.32 1.01 4.69
C ALA A 223 24.62 1.44 3.98
N ASP A 224 24.70 2.71 3.58
CA ASP A 224 25.95 3.33 3.13
C ASP A 224 26.76 3.89 4.32
N ALA A 225 27.95 4.41 4.05
CA ALA A 225 28.86 4.93 5.07
C ALA A 225 28.35 6.23 5.75
N ASP A 226 27.40 6.93 5.11
CA ASP A 226 26.90 8.25 5.52
C ASP A 226 25.50 8.18 6.16
N GLY A 227 24.98 6.97 6.39
CA GLY A 227 23.68 6.73 7.02
C GLY A 227 22.48 6.78 6.07
N GLY A 228 22.72 6.79 4.76
CA GLY A 228 21.73 6.47 3.73
C GLY A 228 21.68 4.98 3.41
N PHE A 229 20.87 4.62 2.42
CA PHE A 229 20.63 3.24 1.98
C PHE A 229 20.74 3.08 0.47
N GLN A 230 21.04 1.89 -0.02
CA GLN A 230 20.86 1.50 -1.42
C GLN A 230 19.81 0.40 -1.51
N ILE A 231 18.88 0.50 -2.48
CA ILE A 231 17.83 -0.51 -2.70
C ILE A 231 18.28 -1.43 -3.83
N PHE A 232 18.37 -2.73 -3.54
CA PHE A 232 18.85 -3.75 -4.48
C PHE A 232 17.68 -4.49 -5.13
#